data_AF-L7JNH2-F1
#
_entry.id   AF-L7JNH2-F1
#
_cell.length_a   1.000
_cell.length_b   1.000
_cell.length_c   1.000
_cell.angle_alpha   90.00
_cell.angle_beta   90.00
_cell.angle_gamma   90.00
#
_symmetry.space_group_name_H-M   'P 1'
#
loop_
_entity.id
_entity.type
_entity.pdbx_description
1 polymer ?
#
loop_
_entity_poly.entity_id
_entity_poly.type
_entity_poly.pdbx_seq_one_letter_code
_entity_poly.pdbx_strand_id
1 'polypeptide(L)'
;MSTNTTAQLNGQEGSVGSSRGKAPDGGETQIGFRPQTNMSVQPPRQEDLQKSYASIVGDEANPKGWYGTMVNAFGSVIGTLGAFPCCICCPNPYKNVQQGNVGLVTKFGRFYKAVDPGLVKINPLSERLVQVDVKIQIVEVPKQVCMTKDNVTLHLTSVIYYHIVSPHKAAFGIANVRQALVERTQTTLRHVVGARVLQDVIERREEVAQSIGEIIEDVAAGWGVQVESMLIKDIIFSQELQESLSMAAQSKRIGESKIIAAKAEVESAKLMRRAADVLSSGPAMQIRYLEAMQAMAKSANSKVIFLPATNQTIPDINPNPNLNPNPDYNGEGGSSPFHFGDTQDPGYQQALQARMVENI
;
A
#
# COMPACT_ATOMS: atom_id res chain seq x y z
N MET A 1 -51.21 -40.41 12.94
CA MET A 1 -52.56 -39.80 12.89
C MET A 1 -52.34 -38.31 12.67
N SER A 2 -52.22 -37.88 11.41
CA SER A 2 -53.33 -37.36 10.57
C SER A 2 -53.60 -35.89 10.94
N THR A 3 -53.64 -34.88 10.07
CA THR A 3 -53.66 -34.81 8.60
C THR A 3 -53.53 -33.33 8.19
N ASN A 4 -52.97 -33.08 7.01
CA ASN A 4 -53.10 -31.87 6.19
C ASN A 4 -54.56 -31.37 6.06
N THR A 5 -54.77 -30.08 5.74
CA THR A 5 -55.75 -29.64 4.73
C THR A 5 -55.45 -28.24 4.17
N THR A 6 -55.31 -28.24 2.85
CA THR A 6 -55.19 -27.19 1.84
C THR A 6 -56.43 -26.29 1.73
N ALA A 7 -56.26 -25.01 1.36
CA ALA A 7 -57.17 -24.31 0.44
C ALA A 7 -56.51 -23.05 -0.15
N GLN A 8 -56.10 -23.13 -1.42
CA GLN A 8 -56.08 -21.99 -2.34
C GLN A 8 -57.53 -21.69 -2.76
N LEU A 9 -57.84 -20.43 -3.09
CA LEU A 9 -58.71 -20.07 -4.22
C LEU A 9 -58.50 -18.61 -4.63
N ASN A 10 -58.68 -18.39 -5.92
CA ASN A 10 -58.28 -17.29 -6.77
C ASN A 10 -59.51 -16.49 -7.25
N GLY A 11 -59.31 -15.27 -7.78
CA GLY A 11 -60.33 -14.43 -8.45
C GLY A 11 -60.00 -12.94 -8.26
N GLN A 12 -59.33 -12.21 -9.16
CA GLN A 12 -59.56 -11.88 -10.58
C GLN A 12 -60.69 -10.84 -10.79
N GLU A 13 -60.31 -9.60 -11.14
CA GLU A 13 -60.95 -8.61 -12.05
C GLU A 13 -60.14 -7.29 -11.96
N GLY A 14 -59.85 -6.52 -13.01
CA GLY A 14 -60.33 -6.55 -14.38
C GLY A 14 -59.36 -5.88 -15.38
N SER A 15 -59.57 -6.24 -16.63
CA SER A 15 -58.91 -5.73 -17.83
C SER A 15 -59.54 -4.44 -18.33
N VAL A 16 -58.74 -3.56 -18.94
CA VAL A 16 -59.14 -2.82 -20.15
C VAL A 16 -57.95 -2.84 -21.12
N GLY A 17 -58.17 -3.37 -22.32
CA GLY A 17 -57.17 -3.44 -23.39
C GLY A 17 -57.47 -2.50 -24.55
N SER A 18 -56.50 -2.37 -25.45
CA SER A 18 -56.62 -2.26 -26.92
C SER A 18 -55.19 -2.10 -27.48
N SER A 19 -54.57 -3.10 -28.11
CA SER A 19 -54.58 -3.44 -29.56
C SER A 19 -54.04 -2.28 -30.43
N ARG A 20 -53.13 -2.41 -31.41
CA ARG A 20 -52.57 -3.47 -32.25
C ARG A 20 -51.34 -2.88 -32.97
N GLY A 21 -50.34 -3.67 -33.36
CA GLY A 21 -49.34 -3.23 -34.35
C GLY A 21 -48.21 -4.24 -34.56
N LYS A 22 -48.04 -4.70 -35.80
CA LYS A 22 -47.24 -5.85 -36.26
C LYS A 22 -45.81 -5.40 -36.64
N ALA A 23 -44.80 -6.27 -36.44
CA ALA A 23 -43.39 -6.07 -36.80
C ALA A 23 -43.16 -5.99 -38.34
N PRO A 24 -41.99 -5.53 -38.87
CA PRO A 24 -40.76 -6.36 -38.86
C PRO A 24 -39.40 -5.62 -38.83
N ASP A 25 -38.38 -6.42 -38.49
CA ASP A 25 -36.97 -6.48 -38.92
C ASP A 25 -36.20 -5.21 -39.37
N GLY A 26 -35.01 -5.02 -38.77
CA GLY A 26 -34.06 -3.96 -39.13
C GLY A 26 -32.88 -3.94 -38.16
N GLY A 27 -31.79 -4.61 -38.52
CA GLY A 27 -30.56 -4.62 -37.75
C GLY A 27 -29.84 -3.28 -37.78
N GLU A 28 -29.70 -2.66 -36.62
CA GLU A 28 -28.65 -1.67 -36.34
C GLU A 28 -28.12 -1.88 -34.93
N THR A 29 -26.83 -2.24 -34.86
CA THR A 29 -26.07 -2.38 -33.62
C THR A 29 -25.83 -1.00 -33.01
N GLN A 30 -26.81 -0.45 -32.30
CA GLN A 30 -26.57 0.68 -31.40
C GLN A 30 -25.96 0.16 -30.11
N ILE A 31 -24.70 0.53 -29.88
CA ILE A 31 -24.02 0.41 -28.58
C ILE A 31 -24.68 1.43 -27.64
N GLY A 32 -25.87 1.08 -27.15
CA GLY A 32 -26.61 1.84 -26.15
C GLY A 32 -25.98 1.63 -24.77
N PHE A 33 -25.68 2.73 -24.10
CA PHE A 33 -25.39 2.77 -22.67
C PHE A 33 -26.49 2.01 -21.93
N ARG A 34 -26.17 0.83 -21.39
CA ARG A 34 -27.09 0.10 -20.50
C ARG A 34 -27.22 0.94 -19.21
N PRO A 35 -28.39 1.49 -18.88
CA PRO A 35 -28.57 2.11 -17.57
C PRO A 35 -28.31 1.01 -16.54
N GLN A 36 -27.39 1.25 -15.61
CA GLN A 36 -27.12 0.31 -14.54
C GLN A 36 -28.43 0.00 -13.82
N THR A 37 -28.86 -1.25 -13.97
CA THR A 37 -30.04 -1.82 -13.34
C THR A 37 -29.90 -1.67 -11.83
N ASN A 38 -30.82 -0.91 -11.23
CA ASN A 38 -31.17 -0.89 -9.82
C ASN A 38 -29.96 -0.87 -8.86
N MET A 39 -29.35 0.30 -8.67
CA MET A 39 -28.67 0.60 -7.41
C MET A 39 -29.73 0.57 -6.30
N SER A 40 -29.92 -0.60 -5.69
CA SER A 40 -30.70 -0.74 -4.46
C SER A 40 -29.93 0.01 -3.39
N VAL A 41 -30.34 1.25 -3.12
CA VAL A 41 -29.91 1.99 -1.95
C VAL A 41 -30.42 1.18 -0.76
N GLN A 42 -29.53 0.41 -0.15
CA GLN A 42 -29.87 -0.32 1.06
C GLN A 42 -30.30 0.71 2.11
N PRO A 43 -31.50 0.56 2.72
CA PRO A 43 -31.90 1.46 3.78
C PRO A 43 -30.87 1.37 4.92
N PRO A 44 -30.57 2.49 5.60
CA PRO A 44 -29.60 2.51 6.68
C PRO A 44 -30.02 1.51 7.75
N ARG A 45 -29.14 0.56 8.07
CA ARG A 45 -29.42 -0.41 9.13
C ARG A 45 -29.29 0.28 10.47
N GLN A 46 -30.02 -0.20 11.46
CA GLN A 46 -30.05 0.39 12.79
C GLN A 46 -28.67 0.36 13.48
N GLU A 47 -27.78 -0.54 13.06
CA GLU A 47 -26.37 -0.65 13.47
C GLU A 47 -25.43 0.38 12.80
N ASP A 48 -25.80 0.90 11.62
CA ASP A 48 -25.07 1.94 10.90
C ASP A 48 -25.44 3.36 11.41
N LEU A 49 -26.43 3.45 12.31
CA LEU A 49 -26.81 4.69 12.98
C LEU A 49 -25.78 5.04 14.05
N GLN A 50 -25.49 6.34 14.18
CA GLN A 50 -24.60 6.87 15.21
C GLN A 50 -25.02 6.38 16.59
N LYS A 51 -24.08 5.76 17.33
CA LYS A 51 -24.30 5.36 18.72
C LYS A 51 -24.70 6.59 19.54
N SER A 52 -25.77 6.45 20.32
CA SER A 52 -26.27 7.52 21.17
C SER A 52 -25.21 7.89 22.22
N TYR A 53 -24.88 9.18 22.28
CA TYR A 53 -23.98 9.76 23.28
C TYR A 53 -24.77 10.49 24.38
N ALA A 54 -26.11 10.44 24.33
CA ALA A 54 -26.98 11.11 25.26
C ALA A 54 -26.74 10.61 26.69
N SER A 55 -26.19 11.48 27.51
CA SER A 55 -25.96 11.22 28.93
C SER A 55 -26.19 12.52 29.70
N ILE A 56 -27.00 12.43 30.76
CA ILE A 56 -27.22 13.52 31.69
C ILE A 56 -26.27 13.26 32.86
N VAL A 57 -25.27 14.12 33.04
CA VAL A 57 -24.32 14.00 34.15
C VAL A 57 -24.89 14.78 35.32
N GLY A 58 -25.69 14.08 36.15
CA GLY A 58 -26.07 14.44 37.52
C GLY A 58 -26.88 15.73 37.73
N ASP A 59 -27.78 15.70 38.70
CA ASP A 59 -28.61 16.84 39.14
C ASP A 59 -27.79 18.02 39.73
N GLU A 60 -26.45 17.90 39.83
CA GLU A 60 -25.56 18.90 40.44
C GLU A 60 -25.28 20.12 39.55
N ALA A 61 -25.63 20.07 38.26
CA ALA A 61 -25.59 21.24 37.40
C ALA A 61 -26.74 22.23 37.71
N ASN A 62 -27.68 21.87 38.59
CA ASN A 62 -28.69 22.81 39.03
C ASN A 62 -28.09 23.86 40.00
N PRO A 63 -28.40 25.15 39.79
CA PRO A 63 -27.85 26.22 40.58
C PRO A 63 -28.32 26.12 42.04
N LYS A 64 -27.38 26.10 43.00
CA LYS A 64 -27.68 26.11 44.44
C LYS A 64 -28.09 27.49 44.99
N GLY A 65 -28.05 28.54 44.15
CA GLY A 65 -28.31 29.93 44.56
C GLY A 65 -29.57 30.52 43.91
N TRP A 66 -30.26 31.40 44.64
CA TRP A 66 -31.46 32.12 44.21
C TRP A 66 -31.33 32.75 42.81
N TYR A 67 -30.19 33.38 42.52
CA TYR A 67 -29.93 34.03 41.22
C TYR A 67 -29.90 33.02 40.07
N GLY A 68 -29.28 31.85 40.24
CA GLY A 68 -29.24 30.85 39.17
C GLY A 68 -30.60 30.23 38.90
N THR A 69 -31.42 30.01 39.94
CA THR A 69 -32.80 29.56 39.80
C THR A 69 -33.65 30.62 39.09
N MET A 70 -33.46 31.90 39.44
CA MET A 70 -34.13 33.03 38.80
C MET A 70 -33.76 33.15 37.31
N VAL A 71 -32.47 33.10 36.96
CA VAL A 71 -32.00 33.16 35.56
C VAL A 71 -32.49 31.96 34.76
N ASN A 72 -32.51 30.76 35.35
CA ASN A 72 -33.06 29.57 34.69
C ASN A 72 -34.57 29.72 34.46
N ALA A 73 -35.31 30.26 35.43
CA ALA A 73 -36.75 30.50 35.32
C ALA A 73 -37.07 31.55 34.24
N PHE A 74 -36.40 32.71 34.25
CA PHE A 74 -36.53 33.72 33.20
C PHE A 74 -36.16 33.16 31.83
N GLY A 75 -35.08 32.39 31.76
CA GLY A 75 -34.65 31.72 30.55
C GLY A 75 -35.66 30.70 30.00
N SER A 76 -36.32 29.96 30.87
CA SER A 76 -37.40 29.05 30.48
C SER A 76 -38.62 29.81 29.96
N VAL A 77 -39.03 30.89 30.64
CA VAL A 77 -40.18 31.72 30.25
C VAL A 77 -39.92 32.40 28.89
N ILE A 78 -38.75 33.03 28.73
CA ILE A 78 -38.32 33.68 27.48
C ILE A 78 -38.19 32.63 26.37
N GLY A 79 -37.62 31.46 26.66
CA GLY A 79 -37.55 30.36 25.70
C GLY A 79 -38.93 29.88 25.26
N THR A 80 -39.88 29.70 26.18
CA THR A 80 -41.25 29.29 25.83
C THR A 80 -41.99 30.34 25.02
N LEU A 81 -41.76 31.64 25.29
CA LEU A 81 -42.32 32.73 24.50
C LEU A 81 -41.70 32.80 23.10
N GLY A 82 -40.39 32.58 22.98
CA GLY A 82 -39.66 32.53 21.70
C GLY A 82 -39.95 31.30 20.84
N ALA A 83 -40.59 30.27 21.39
CA ALA A 83 -41.09 29.13 20.61
C ALA A 83 -42.34 29.50 19.79
N PHE A 84 -43.07 30.57 20.16
CA PHE A 84 -44.19 31.08 19.39
C PHE A 84 -43.69 32.02 18.28
N PRO A 85 -44.01 31.76 16.99
CA PRO A 85 -43.50 32.53 15.84
C PRO A 85 -43.81 34.04 15.85
N CYS A 86 -44.73 34.49 16.71
CA CYS A 86 -45.22 35.87 16.81
C CYS A 86 -44.35 36.77 17.71
N CYS A 87 -43.52 36.20 18.59
CA CYS A 87 -42.72 36.99 19.54
C CYS A 87 -41.33 37.30 18.96
N ILE A 88 -41.19 38.42 18.23
CA ILE A 88 -39.92 38.89 17.63
C ILE A 88 -38.83 39.18 18.69
N CYS A 89 -39.24 39.43 19.93
CA CYS A 89 -38.34 39.91 20.99
C CYS A 89 -37.52 38.80 21.68
N CYS A 90 -37.85 37.53 21.49
CA CYS A 90 -37.26 36.41 22.25
C CYS A 90 -36.41 35.49 21.35
N PRO A 91 -35.21 35.07 21.79
CA PRO A 91 -34.40 34.10 21.05
C PRO A 91 -35.03 32.71 21.04
N ASN A 92 -34.96 32.01 19.89
CA ASN A 92 -35.45 30.65 19.72
C ASN A 92 -34.68 29.66 20.63
N PRO A 93 -35.37 28.90 21.51
CA PRO A 93 -34.72 27.90 22.38
C PRO A 93 -34.31 26.62 21.64
N TYR A 94 -34.86 26.37 20.45
CA TYR A 94 -34.54 25.16 19.69
C TYR A 94 -33.31 25.39 18.84
N LYS A 95 -32.27 24.57 19.06
CA LYS A 95 -31.08 24.53 18.23
C LYS A 95 -30.92 23.17 17.59
N ASN A 96 -30.53 23.16 16.33
CA ASN A 96 -30.33 21.94 15.57
C ASN A 96 -28.89 21.46 15.78
N VAL A 97 -28.74 20.19 16.17
CA VAL A 97 -27.46 19.47 16.16
C VAL A 97 -27.43 18.63 14.88
N GLN A 98 -26.40 18.85 14.05
CA GLN A 98 -26.24 18.12 12.78
C GLN A 98 -25.91 16.64 13.05
N GLN A 99 -26.34 15.77 12.14
CA GLN A 99 -25.98 14.34 12.18
C GLN A 99 -24.47 14.16 12.04
N GLY A 100 -23.88 13.23 12.80
CA GLY A 100 -22.44 13.05 12.90
C GLY A 100 -21.76 14.02 13.89
N ASN A 101 -22.52 14.93 14.51
CA ASN A 101 -22.05 15.76 15.62
C ASN A 101 -22.79 15.37 16.90
N VAL A 102 -22.14 15.57 18.04
CA VAL A 102 -22.74 15.46 19.37
C VAL A 102 -22.83 16.85 19.98
N GLY A 103 -23.99 17.19 20.53
CA GLY A 103 -24.18 18.43 21.25
C GLY A 103 -23.75 18.27 22.70
N LEU A 104 -22.85 19.13 23.18
CA LEU A 104 -22.50 19.26 24.59
C LEU A 104 -23.16 20.50 25.13
N VAL A 105 -24.04 20.32 26.11
CA VAL A 105 -24.74 21.41 26.78
C VAL A 105 -24.02 21.73 28.07
N THR A 106 -23.59 22.98 28.18
CA THR A 106 -23.06 23.56 29.41
C THR A 106 -24.10 24.47 30.04
N LYS A 107 -24.24 24.43 31.35
CA LYS A 107 -25.15 25.28 32.13
C LYS A 107 -24.32 26.09 33.13
N PHE A 108 -24.39 27.42 33.04
CA PHE A 108 -23.57 28.33 33.86
C PHE A 108 -22.06 27.98 33.90
N GLY A 109 -21.51 27.50 32.78
CA GLY A 109 -20.09 27.12 32.67
C GLY A 109 -19.72 25.73 33.17
N ARG A 110 -20.68 24.94 33.69
CA ARG A 110 -20.48 23.52 34.02
C ARG A 110 -21.08 22.62 32.95
N PHE A 111 -20.50 21.46 32.72
CA PHE A 111 -21.10 20.44 31.85
C PHE A 111 -22.39 19.92 32.48
N TYR A 112 -23.45 19.80 31.68
CA TYR A 112 -24.77 19.35 32.14
C TYR A 112 -25.19 18.04 31.46
N LYS A 113 -25.21 18.03 30.11
CA LYS A 113 -25.63 16.85 29.34
C LYS A 113 -24.98 16.82 27.96
N ALA A 114 -24.77 15.61 27.46
CA ALA A 114 -24.55 15.35 26.05
C ALA A 114 -25.92 15.03 25.39
N VAL A 115 -26.12 15.51 24.17
CA VAL A 115 -27.34 15.34 23.39
C VAL A 115 -27.01 14.80 22.00
N ASP A 116 -27.86 13.89 21.54
CA ASP A 116 -27.77 13.31 20.21
C ASP A 116 -28.16 14.30 19.11
N PRO A 117 -27.83 14.01 17.83
CA PRO A 117 -28.28 14.79 16.69
C PRO A 117 -29.79 14.99 16.66
N GLY A 118 -30.22 16.19 16.27
CA GLY A 118 -31.64 16.53 16.20
C GLY A 118 -31.96 17.92 16.73
N LEU A 119 -33.26 18.17 16.90
CA LEU A 119 -33.75 19.43 17.45
C LEU A 119 -33.72 19.37 18.98
N VAL A 120 -32.83 20.14 19.59
CA VAL A 120 -32.65 20.13 21.05
C VAL A 120 -33.13 21.46 21.62
N LYS A 121 -34.01 21.38 22.63
CA LYS A 121 -34.42 22.54 23.43
C LYS A 121 -33.32 22.90 24.41
N ILE A 122 -32.83 24.13 24.32
CA ILE A 122 -31.79 24.71 25.15
C ILE A 122 -32.31 26.02 25.73
N ASN A 123 -32.01 26.29 27.00
CA ASN A 123 -32.35 27.56 27.62
C ASN A 123 -31.39 28.66 27.11
N PRO A 124 -31.87 29.69 26.38
CA PRO A 124 -31.01 30.68 25.74
C PRO A 124 -30.19 31.54 26.71
N LEU A 125 -30.60 31.66 27.97
CA LEU A 125 -29.94 32.51 28.98
C LEU A 125 -28.96 31.75 29.87
N SER A 126 -29.26 30.50 30.24
CA SER A 126 -28.44 29.74 31.18
C SER A 126 -27.59 28.64 30.53
N GLU A 127 -27.94 28.21 29.31
CA GLU A 127 -27.33 27.07 28.65
C GLU A 127 -26.64 27.45 27.34
N ARG A 128 -25.48 26.83 27.09
CA ARG A 128 -24.73 26.96 25.85
C ARG A 128 -24.46 25.59 25.23
N LEU A 129 -24.80 25.46 23.96
CA LEU A 129 -24.55 24.28 23.14
C LEU A 129 -23.22 24.42 22.40
N VAL A 130 -22.35 23.43 22.55
CA VAL A 130 -21.12 23.25 21.76
C VAL A 130 -21.30 21.98 20.94
N GLN A 131 -21.04 22.02 19.64
CA GLN A 131 -21.14 20.85 18.77
C GLN A 131 -19.74 20.27 18.54
N VAL A 132 -19.59 18.96 18.73
CA VAL A 132 -18.34 18.23 18.51
C VAL A 132 -18.59 17.20 17.42
N ASP A 133 -17.77 17.23 16.38
CA ASP A 133 -17.85 16.28 15.26
C ASP A 133 -17.21 14.94 15.67
N VAL A 134 -17.99 13.85 15.61
CA VAL A 134 -17.55 12.49 15.96
C VAL A 134 -17.21 11.63 14.74
N LYS A 135 -17.32 12.17 13.53
CA LYS A 135 -16.92 11.45 12.30
C LYS A 135 -15.40 11.28 12.27
N ILE A 136 -14.96 10.34 11.46
CA ILE A 136 -13.54 10.18 11.13
C ILE A 136 -13.07 11.44 10.42
N GLN A 137 -12.05 12.07 10.99
CA GLN A 137 -11.40 13.26 10.48
C GLN A 137 -9.97 12.93 10.07
N ILE A 138 -9.50 13.67 9.08
CA ILE A 138 -8.14 13.57 8.57
C ILE A 138 -7.37 14.81 9.00
N VAL A 139 -6.18 14.58 9.52
CA VAL A 139 -5.20 15.62 9.83
C VAL A 139 -3.88 15.29 9.14
N GLU A 140 -3.43 16.22 8.32
CA GLU A 140 -2.11 16.14 7.69
C GLU A 140 -1.06 16.70 8.65
N VAL A 141 0.03 15.94 8.80
CA VAL A 141 1.20 16.37 9.56
C VAL A 141 2.15 17.06 8.57
N PRO A 142 2.57 18.31 8.85
CA PRO A 142 3.46 19.04 7.96
C PRO A 142 4.83 18.37 7.88
N LYS A 143 5.52 18.60 6.77
CA LYS A 143 6.85 18.03 6.45
C LYS A 143 7.80 18.14 7.65
N GLN A 144 8.28 17.00 8.14
CA GLN A 144 9.23 16.91 9.24
C GLN A 144 10.62 16.52 8.74
N VAL A 145 11.65 17.13 9.31
CA VAL A 145 13.04 16.72 9.14
C VAL A 145 13.38 15.73 10.25
N CYS A 146 13.76 14.51 9.87
CA CYS A 146 14.15 13.45 10.79
C CYS A 146 15.52 12.90 10.39
N MET A 147 16.28 12.44 11.39
CA MET A 147 17.50 11.67 11.17
C MET A 147 17.25 10.23 11.58
N THR A 148 17.66 9.28 10.76
CA THR A 148 17.59 7.84 11.10
C THR A 148 18.78 7.43 11.97
N LYS A 149 18.76 6.20 12.47
CA LYS A 149 19.85 5.60 13.24
C LYS A 149 21.20 5.61 12.50
N ASP A 150 21.18 5.59 11.18
CA ASP A 150 22.37 5.58 10.32
C ASP A 150 22.84 6.99 9.94
N ASN A 151 22.38 8.02 10.67
CA ASN A 151 22.69 9.44 10.43
C ASN A 151 22.24 9.97 9.06
N VAL A 152 21.22 9.35 8.45
CA VAL A 152 20.63 9.86 7.22
C VAL A 152 19.52 10.84 7.54
N THR A 153 19.64 12.06 7.02
CA THR A 153 18.57 13.07 7.04
C THR A 153 17.54 12.79 5.96
N LEU A 154 16.28 12.74 6.35
CA LEU A 154 15.15 12.57 5.42
C LEU A 154 13.98 13.46 5.83
N HIS A 155 13.10 13.71 4.87
CA HIS A 155 11.88 14.46 5.09
C HIS A 155 10.66 13.55 4.99
N LEU A 156 9.80 13.59 6.01
CA LEU A 156 8.58 12.79 6.07
C LEU A 156 7.34 13.67 6.08
N THR A 157 6.34 13.25 5.32
CA THR A 157 4.95 13.71 5.46
C THR A 157 4.09 12.52 5.86
N SER A 158 3.07 12.77 6.68
CA SER A 158 2.17 11.72 7.16
C SER A 158 0.78 12.27 7.37
N VAL A 159 -0.20 11.37 7.42
CA VAL A 159 -1.60 11.70 7.71
C VAL A 159 -2.13 10.79 8.80
N ILE A 160 -3.05 11.32 9.59
CA ILE A 160 -3.66 10.61 10.71
C ILE A 160 -5.16 10.62 10.52
N TYR A 161 -5.76 9.45 10.64
CA TYR A 161 -7.20 9.25 10.72
C TYR A 161 -7.58 9.07 12.18
N TYR A 162 -8.44 9.93 12.69
CA TYR A 162 -8.94 9.84 14.06
C TYR A 162 -10.41 10.18 14.12
N HIS A 163 -11.08 9.72 15.16
CA HIS A 163 -12.43 10.13 15.49
C HIS A 163 -12.57 10.35 16.99
N ILE A 164 -13.60 11.09 17.40
CA ILE A 164 -13.82 11.42 18.80
C ILE A 164 -14.78 10.38 19.40
N VAL A 165 -14.27 9.58 20.34
CA VAL A 165 -15.07 8.58 21.09
C VAL A 165 -15.75 9.21 22.29
N SER A 166 -15.09 10.14 22.97
CA SER A 166 -15.62 10.80 24.17
C SER A 166 -15.68 12.31 23.96
N PRO A 167 -16.79 12.85 23.42
CA PRO A 167 -16.90 14.27 23.07
C PRO A 167 -16.73 15.19 24.28
N HIS A 168 -17.17 14.77 25.47
CA HIS A 168 -16.94 15.52 26.71
C HIS A 168 -15.45 15.71 27.02
N LYS A 169 -14.65 14.64 26.97
CA LYS A 169 -13.19 14.71 27.22
C LYS A 169 -12.49 15.52 26.14
N ALA A 170 -12.89 15.36 24.88
CA ALA A 170 -12.28 16.07 23.76
C ALA A 170 -12.55 17.59 23.80
N ALA A 171 -13.75 18.01 24.22
CA ALA A 171 -14.12 19.42 24.27
C ALA A 171 -13.55 20.19 25.46
N PHE A 172 -13.40 19.54 26.62
CA PHE A 172 -12.97 20.20 27.86
C PHE A 172 -11.57 19.79 28.34
N GLY A 173 -11.02 18.69 27.83
CA GLY A 173 -9.69 18.18 28.22
C GLY A 173 -8.54 18.88 27.49
N ILE A 174 -8.76 19.35 26.26
CA ILE A 174 -7.73 20.03 25.46
C ILE A 174 -8.32 21.17 24.63
N ALA A 175 -7.56 22.26 24.48
CA ALA A 175 -8.04 23.44 23.74
C ALA A 175 -8.23 23.17 22.24
N ASN A 176 -7.29 22.45 21.62
CA ASN A 176 -7.34 22.10 20.20
C ASN A 176 -6.77 20.69 19.98
N VAL A 177 -7.66 19.72 19.83
CA VAL A 177 -7.33 18.30 19.57
C VAL A 177 -6.46 18.16 18.33
N ARG A 178 -6.82 18.84 17.24
CA ARG A 178 -6.12 18.74 15.95
C ARG A 178 -4.67 19.18 16.07
N GLN A 179 -4.43 20.33 16.68
CA GLN A 179 -3.08 20.86 16.86
C GLN A 179 -2.24 19.96 17.77
N ALA A 180 -2.83 19.52 18.89
CA ALA A 180 -2.13 18.65 19.84
C ALA A 180 -1.74 17.30 19.23
N LEU A 181 -2.60 16.70 18.40
CA LEU A 181 -2.27 15.50 17.64
C LEU A 181 -1.10 15.74 16.69
N VAL A 182 -1.11 16.85 15.93
CA VAL A 182 0.00 17.18 15.02
C VAL A 182 1.32 17.29 15.78
N GLU A 183 1.35 18.07 16.86
CA GLU A 183 2.57 18.27 17.67
C GLU A 183 3.07 16.96 18.31
N ARG A 184 2.14 16.14 18.82
CA ARG A 184 2.46 14.82 19.36
C ARG A 184 3.06 13.92 18.28
N THR A 185 2.44 13.84 17.11
CA THR A 185 2.91 13.00 16.01
C THR A 185 4.26 13.45 15.47
N GLN A 186 4.53 14.75 15.38
CA GLN A 186 5.85 15.25 14.99
C GLN A 186 6.96 14.76 15.93
N THR A 187 6.69 14.80 17.23
CA THR A 187 7.63 14.34 18.26
C THR A 187 7.82 12.82 18.19
N THR A 188 6.73 12.05 18.06
CA THR A 188 6.79 10.59 17.97
C THR A 188 7.46 10.12 16.68
N LEU A 189 7.19 10.77 15.54
CA LEU A 189 7.86 10.51 14.26
C LEU A 189 9.38 10.64 14.41
N ARG A 190 9.85 11.75 14.97
CA ARG A 190 11.28 11.99 15.17
C ARG A 190 11.91 10.92 16.07
N HIS A 191 11.21 10.56 17.15
CA HIS A 191 11.70 9.56 18.10
C HIS A 191 11.79 8.16 17.50
N VAL A 192 10.73 7.67 16.85
CA VAL A 192 10.69 6.31 16.29
C VAL A 192 11.61 6.19 15.08
N VAL A 193 11.62 7.18 14.18
CA VAL A 193 12.49 7.16 12.99
C VAL A 193 13.96 7.23 13.40
N GLY A 194 14.31 7.99 14.46
CA GLY A 194 15.66 8.04 15.00
C GLY A 194 16.15 6.71 15.59
N ALA A 195 15.23 5.85 16.06
CA ALA A 195 15.57 4.53 16.57
C ALA A 195 15.69 3.44 15.48
N ARG A 196 15.31 3.74 14.22
CA ARG A 196 15.25 2.79 13.11
C ARG A 196 16.30 3.09 12.03
N VAL A 197 16.72 2.03 11.35
CA VAL A 197 17.61 2.09 10.19
C VAL A 197 16.83 2.63 8.98
N LEU A 198 17.48 3.34 8.06
CA LEU A 198 16.83 3.90 6.86
C LEU A 198 16.08 2.83 6.06
N GLN A 199 16.71 1.68 5.84
CA GLN A 199 16.13 0.59 5.06
C GLN A 199 14.84 0.06 5.67
N ASP A 200 14.77 -0.05 7.01
CA ASP A 200 13.57 -0.49 7.71
C ASP A 200 12.42 0.50 7.53
N VAL A 201 12.70 1.81 7.54
CA VAL A 201 11.70 2.86 7.33
C VAL A 201 11.12 2.83 5.91
N ILE A 202 11.91 2.41 4.92
CA ILE A 202 11.49 2.30 3.52
C ILE A 202 10.74 0.99 3.26
N GLU A 203 11.32 -0.16 3.66
CA GLU A 203 10.77 -1.48 3.37
C GLU A 203 9.57 -1.81 4.26
N ARG A 204 9.62 -1.46 5.55
CA ARG A 204 8.59 -1.79 6.56
C ARG A 204 7.81 -0.55 6.99
N ARG A 205 7.53 0.35 6.04
CA ARG A 205 6.85 1.62 6.32
C ARG A 205 5.52 1.45 7.05
N GLU A 206 4.77 0.38 6.77
CA GLU A 206 3.48 0.11 7.39
C GLU A 206 3.63 -0.30 8.86
N GLU A 207 4.59 -1.18 9.17
CA GLU A 207 4.92 -1.58 10.54
C GLU A 207 5.41 -0.38 11.36
N VAL A 208 6.25 0.47 10.74
CA VAL A 208 6.71 1.71 11.37
C VAL A 208 5.53 2.66 11.63
N ALA A 209 4.65 2.87 10.64
CA ALA A 209 3.48 3.73 10.80
C ALA A 209 2.52 3.23 11.88
N GLN A 210 2.28 1.92 11.94
CA GLN A 210 1.48 1.28 12.99
C GLN A 210 2.09 1.51 14.38
N SER A 211 3.40 1.24 14.55
CA SER A 211 4.08 1.43 15.84
C SER A 211 4.04 2.90 16.32
N ILE A 212 4.10 3.86 15.39
CA ILE A 212 3.94 5.28 15.71
C ILE A 212 2.49 5.58 16.11
N GLY A 213 1.53 5.00 15.39
CA GLY A 213 0.09 5.10 15.69
C GLY A 213 -0.24 4.64 17.11
N GLU A 214 0.26 3.48 17.53
CA GLU A 214 0.05 2.92 18.87
C GLU A 214 0.55 3.88 19.98
N ILE A 215 1.75 4.47 19.81
CA ILE A 215 2.32 5.43 20.78
C ILE A 215 1.52 6.74 20.84
N ILE A 216 0.87 7.14 19.73
CA ILE A 216 0.00 8.31 19.69
C ILE A 216 -1.35 7.98 20.32
N GLU A 217 -1.90 6.79 20.06
CA GLU A 217 -3.20 6.34 20.57
C GLU A 217 -3.22 6.35 22.11
N ASP A 218 -2.18 5.86 22.77
CA ASP A 218 -2.06 5.87 24.24
C ASP A 218 -2.26 7.26 24.85
N VAL A 219 -1.72 8.30 24.20
CA VAL A 219 -1.85 9.69 24.65
C VAL A 219 -3.19 10.29 24.22
N ALA A 220 -3.62 10.01 22.99
CA ALA A 220 -4.87 10.50 22.43
C ALA A 220 -6.11 9.97 23.19
N ALA A 221 -6.03 8.76 23.73
CA ALA A 221 -7.06 8.17 24.57
C ALA A 221 -7.33 9.02 25.83
N GLY A 222 -6.30 9.67 26.38
CA GLY A 222 -6.44 10.63 27.48
C GLY A 222 -7.32 11.83 27.13
N TRP A 223 -7.32 12.26 25.86
CA TRP A 223 -8.16 13.34 25.32
C TRP A 223 -9.54 12.85 24.87
N GLY A 224 -9.83 11.55 24.91
CA GLY A 224 -11.08 10.98 24.41
C GLY A 224 -11.14 10.85 22.89
N VAL A 225 -9.97 10.76 22.25
CA VAL A 225 -9.80 10.62 20.81
C VAL A 225 -9.23 9.24 20.53
N GLN A 226 -9.79 8.56 19.53
CA GLN A 226 -9.26 7.29 19.04
C GLN A 226 -8.62 7.50 17.68
N VAL A 227 -7.40 6.99 17.52
CA VAL A 227 -6.66 7.00 16.26
C VAL A 227 -7.00 5.71 15.54
N GLU A 228 -7.57 5.81 14.34
CA GLU A 228 -7.91 4.64 13.51
C GLU A 228 -6.66 4.10 12.83
N SER A 229 -5.88 5.00 12.23
CA SER A 229 -4.65 4.65 11.53
C SER A 229 -3.80 5.88 11.29
N MET A 230 -2.50 5.63 11.15
CA MET A 230 -1.53 6.60 10.68
C MET A 230 -0.89 6.07 9.41
N LEU A 231 -0.76 6.92 8.39
CA LEU A 231 -0.12 6.58 7.13
C LEU A 231 1.06 7.52 6.87
N ILE A 232 2.17 6.96 6.39
CA ILE A 232 3.30 7.74 5.86
C ILE A 232 2.98 8.06 4.40
N LYS A 233 2.89 9.36 4.06
CA LYS A 233 2.50 9.84 2.74
C LYS A 233 3.70 9.83 1.80
N ASP A 234 4.73 10.62 2.11
CA ASP A 234 5.96 10.72 1.31
C ASP A 234 7.23 10.67 2.18
N ILE A 235 8.29 10.09 1.60
CA ILE A 235 9.64 10.08 2.15
C ILE A 235 10.56 10.70 1.09
N ILE A 236 11.15 11.85 1.40
CA ILE A 236 12.00 12.61 0.46
C ILE A 236 13.43 12.64 1.02
N PHE A 237 14.39 12.27 0.18
CA PHE A 237 15.82 12.23 0.49
C PHE A 237 16.56 13.42 -0.15
N SER A 238 17.82 13.63 0.22
CA SER A 238 18.71 14.48 -0.57
C SER A 238 18.98 13.84 -1.94
N GLN A 239 19.20 14.68 -2.96
CA GLN A 239 19.43 14.21 -4.33
C GLN A 239 20.64 13.27 -4.43
N GLU A 240 21.74 13.62 -3.76
CA GLU A 240 22.97 12.82 -3.70
C GLU A 240 22.76 11.42 -3.13
N LEU A 241 21.96 11.31 -2.05
CA LEU A 241 21.65 10.03 -1.44
C LEU A 241 20.75 9.19 -2.36
N GLN A 242 19.76 9.80 -2.99
CA GLN A 242 18.87 9.12 -3.92
C GLN A 242 19.63 8.51 -5.11
N GLU A 243 20.60 9.24 -5.65
CA GLU A 243 21.49 8.75 -6.71
C GLU A 243 22.36 7.59 -6.22
N SER A 244 22.97 7.73 -5.03
CA SER A 244 23.80 6.69 -4.41
C SER A 244 23.01 5.40 -4.13
N LEU A 245 21.80 5.50 -3.58
CA LEU A 245 20.90 4.37 -3.37
C LEU A 245 20.48 3.72 -4.68
N SER A 246 20.18 4.52 -5.70
CA SER A 246 19.80 4.02 -7.03
C SER A 246 20.95 3.23 -7.65
N MET A 247 22.19 3.75 -7.56
CA MET A 247 23.39 3.06 -8.04
C MET A 247 23.66 1.77 -7.27
N ALA A 248 23.55 1.80 -5.93
CA ALA A 248 23.72 0.62 -5.09
C ALA A 248 22.66 -0.47 -5.40
N ALA A 249 21.40 -0.08 -5.55
CA ALA A 249 20.31 -0.98 -5.90
C ALA A 249 20.50 -1.59 -7.31
N GLN A 250 20.95 -0.79 -8.28
CA GLN A 250 21.27 -1.28 -9.62
C GLN A 250 22.43 -2.26 -9.61
N SER A 251 23.51 -1.95 -8.87
CA SER A 251 24.65 -2.84 -8.72
C SER A 251 24.25 -4.18 -8.07
N LYS A 252 23.44 -4.14 -7.00
CA LYS A 252 22.89 -5.34 -6.36
C LYS A 252 22.05 -6.17 -7.34
N ARG A 253 21.14 -5.55 -8.09
CA ARG A 253 20.31 -6.24 -9.10
C ARG A 253 21.16 -6.87 -10.21
N ILE A 254 22.20 -6.19 -10.69
CA ILE A 254 23.12 -6.73 -11.71
C ILE A 254 23.89 -7.94 -11.13
N GLY A 255 24.38 -7.83 -9.89
CA GLY A 255 25.07 -8.92 -9.20
C GLY A 255 24.17 -10.15 -9.03
N GLU A 256 22.95 -9.96 -8.53
CA GLU A 256 21.94 -11.02 -8.39
C GLU A 256 21.59 -11.64 -9.74
N SER A 257 21.42 -10.84 -10.78
CA SER A 257 21.14 -11.33 -12.13
C SER A 257 22.27 -12.22 -12.65
N LYS A 258 23.54 -11.84 -12.44
CA LYS A 258 24.69 -12.65 -12.84
C LYS A 258 24.74 -13.98 -12.08
N ILE A 259 24.44 -13.99 -10.79
CA ILE A 259 24.41 -15.21 -9.99
C ILE A 259 23.29 -16.14 -10.47
N ILE A 260 22.12 -15.58 -10.75
CA ILE A 260 20.97 -16.35 -11.28
C ILE A 260 21.33 -16.93 -12.65
N ALA A 261 21.94 -16.14 -13.55
CA ALA A 261 22.38 -16.60 -14.86
C ALA A 261 23.41 -17.74 -14.76
N ALA A 262 24.44 -17.58 -13.92
CA ALA A 262 25.45 -18.63 -13.71
C ALA A 262 24.84 -19.91 -13.13
N LYS A 263 23.90 -19.80 -12.18
CA LYS A 263 23.17 -20.97 -11.66
C LYS A 263 22.31 -21.64 -12.73
N ALA A 264 21.61 -20.84 -13.54
CA ALA A 264 20.79 -21.34 -14.63
C ALA A 264 21.65 -22.04 -15.71
N GLU A 265 22.85 -21.53 -16.02
CA GLU A 265 23.80 -22.18 -16.93
C GLU A 265 24.27 -23.53 -16.40
N VAL A 266 24.64 -23.62 -15.12
CA VAL A 266 25.05 -24.88 -14.49
C VAL A 266 23.90 -25.89 -14.46
N GLU A 267 22.69 -25.44 -14.12
CA GLU A 267 21.50 -26.30 -14.12
C GLU A 267 21.14 -26.78 -15.53
N SER A 268 21.19 -25.89 -16.53
CA SER A 268 21.00 -26.21 -17.93
C SER A 268 22.02 -27.24 -18.43
N ALA A 269 23.31 -27.04 -18.14
CA ALA A 269 24.36 -27.98 -18.48
C ALA A 269 24.15 -29.36 -17.84
N LYS A 270 23.70 -29.41 -16.58
CA LYS A 270 23.37 -30.66 -15.87
C LYS A 270 22.18 -31.38 -16.52
N LEU A 271 21.14 -30.66 -16.91
CA LEU A 271 19.99 -31.21 -17.61
C LEU A 271 20.38 -31.72 -19.01
N MET A 272 21.18 -30.96 -19.76
CA MET A 272 21.70 -31.38 -21.06
C MET A 272 22.56 -32.64 -20.96
N ARG A 273 23.41 -32.77 -19.94
CA ARG A 273 24.19 -34.00 -19.72
C ARG A 273 23.29 -35.20 -19.45
N ARG A 274 22.30 -35.06 -18.57
CA ARG A 274 21.33 -36.13 -18.31
C ARG A 274 20.55 -36.51 -19.58
N ALA A 275 20.16 -35.52 -20.37
CA ALA A 275 19.51 -35.77 -21.65
C ALA A 275 20.44 -36.53 -22.60
N ALA A 276 21.73 -36.14 -22.71
CA ALA A 276 22.72 -36.84 -23.51
C ALA A 276 22.94 -38.29 -23.05
N ASP A 277 23.02 -38.53 -21.73
CA ASP A 277 23.15 -39.87 -21.17
C ASP A 277 21.94 -40.76 -21.55
N VAL A 278 20.71 -40.24 -21.42
CA VAL A 278 19.48 -40.95 -21.85
C VAL A 278 19.49 -41.21 -23.35
N LEU A 279 19.88 -40.20 -24.14
CA LEU A 279 19.95 -40.28 -25.60
C LEU A 279 21.04 -41.24 -26.10
N SER A 280 22.10 -41.47 -25.32
CA SER A 280 23.21 -42.37 -25.70
C SER A 280 22.82 -43.85 -25.75
N SER A 281 21.63 -44.22 -25.24
CA SER A 281 21.11 -45.59 -25.37
C SER A 281 20.93 -45.95 -26.85
N GLY A 282 21.44 -47.13 -27.24
CA GLY A 282 21.42 -47.60 -28.64
C GLY A 282 20.06 -47.46 -29.35
N PRO A 283 18.93 -47.82 -28.70
CA PRO A 283 17.59 -47.65 -29.26
C PRO A 283 17.17 -46.18 -29.44
N ALA A 284 17.54 -45.27 -28.53
CA ALA A 284 17.14 -43.86 -28.59
C ALA A 284 17.84 -43.11 -29.73
N MET A 285 19.14 -43.37 -29.95
CA MET A 285 19.88 -42.85 -31.11
C MET A 285 19.26 -43.29 -32.43
N GLN A 286 18.80 -44.55 -32.50
CA GLN A 286 18.23 -45.12 -33.71
C GLN A 286 16.88 -44.48 -34.06
N ILE A 287 16.00 -44.25 -33.07
CA ILE A 287 14.74 -43.54 -33.26
C ILE A 287 14.99 -42.10 -33.73
N ARG A 288 15.93 -41.37 -33.10
CA ARG A 288 16.23 -39.98 -33.46
C ARG A 288 16.88 -39.86 -34.84
N TYR A 289 17.68 -40.83 -35.25
CA TYR A 289 18.21 -40.94 -36.61
C TYR A 289 17.08 -41.09 -37.63
N LEU A 290 16.08 -41.93 -37.34
CA LEU A 290 14.88 -42.08 -38.18
C LEU A 290 14.03 -40.81 -38.22
N GLU A 291 13.84 -40.13 -37.08
CA GLU A 291 13.13 -38.84 -37.02
C GLU A 291 13.87 -37.74 -37.82
N ALA A 292 15.20 -37.64 -37.70
CA ALA A 292 16.00 -36.70 -38.46
C ALA A 292 15.93 -36.99 -39.96
N MET A 293 15.96 -38.27 -40.35
CA MET A 293 15.76 -38.68 -41.74
C MET A 293 14.36 -38.30 -42.24
N GLN A 294 13.32 -38.47 -41.42
CA GLN A 294 11.95 -38.08 -41.77
C GLN A 294 11.80 -36.55 -41.88
N ALA A 295 12.45 -35.78 -41.01
CA ALA A 295 12.45 -34.31 -41.06
C ALA A 295 13.18 -33.79 -42.32
N MET A 296 14.33 -34.39 -42.68
CA MET A 296 15.05 -34.06 -43.91
C MET A 296 14.26 -34.46 -45.16
N ALA A 297 13.61 -35.63 -45.15
CA ALA A 297 12.73 -36.09 -46.22
C ALA A 297 11.48 -35.21 -46.42
N LYS A 298 11.08 -34.44 -45.41
CA LYS A 298 10.00 -33.43 -45.50
C LYS A 298 10.45 -32.08 -46.06
N SER A 299 11.75 -31.79 -46.11
CA SER A 299 12.28 -30.55 -46.72
C SER A 299 12.37 -30.69 -48.24
N ALA A 300 11.93 -29.67 -48.99
CA ALA A 300 11.62 -29.76 -50.42
C ALA A 300 12.80 -30.03 -51.39
N ASN A 301 14.05 -30.21 -50.91
CA ASN A 301 15.27 -30.30 -51.75
C ASN A 301 16.28 -31.40 -51.31
N SER A 302 15.85 -32.61 -50.93
CA SER A 302 16.77 -33.72 -50.61
C SER A 302 17.13 -34.54 -51.86
N LYS A 303 18.35 -34.38 -52.42
CA LYS A 303 18.98 -35.34 -53.36
C LYS A 303 20.24 -35.95 -52.73
N VAL A 304 20.19 -37.28 -52.58
CA VAL A 304 21.23 -38.22 -52.11
C VAL A 304 21.55 -38.16 -50.61
N ILE A 305 21.10 -39.21 -49.90
CA ILE A 305 21.36 -39.46 -48.48
C ILE A 305 22.51 -40.49 -48.41
N PHE A 306 23.70 -40.07 -47.99
CA PHE A 306 24.81 -40.99 -47.73
C PHE A 306 24.72 -41.52 -46.30
N LEU A 307 24.53 -42.84 -46.16
CA LEU A 307 24.63 -43.53 -44.88
C LEU A 307 26.12 -43.76 -44.56
N PRO A 308 26.68 -43.20 -43.48
CA PRO A 308 27.94 -43.72 -42.97
C PRO A 308 27.67 -45.11 -42.39
N ALA A 309 28.24 -46.14 -43.00
CA ALA A 309 28.20 -47.49 -42.46
C ALA A 309 28.89 -47.51 -41.08
N THR A 310 28.17 -47.97 -40.07
CA THR A 310 28.72 -48.26 -38.74
C THR A 310 29.73 -49.40 -38.81
N ASN A 311 30.86 -49.18 -38.15
CA ASN A 311 31.92 -50.13 -37.75
C ASN A 311 33.05 -50.42 -38.76
N GLN A 312 34.09 -49.59 -38.71
CA GLN A 312 35.46 -50.11 -38.73
C GLN A 312 36.12 -49.80 -37.39
N THR A 313 36.18 -50.82 -36.54
CA THR A 313 37.15 -50.92 -35.45
C THR A 313 38.55 -50.71 -36.03
N ILE A 314 39.24 -49.66 -35.59
CA ILE A 314 40.67 -49.48 -35.79
C ILE A 314 41.37 -50.62 -35.02
N PRO A 315 42.15 -51.52 -35.64
CA PRO A 315 42.99 -52.46 -34.92
C PRO A 315 44.22 -51.72 -34.39
N ASP A 316 44.49 -51.91 -33.09
CA ASP A 316 45.77 -51.57 -32.45
C ASP A 316 46.95 -52.11 -33.27
N ILE A 317 47.81 -51.21 -33.76
CA ILE A 317 49.13 -51.57 -34.29
C ILE A 317 50.13 -51.46 -33.12
N ASN A 318 50.50 -52.62 -32.60
CA ASN A 318 51.58 -52.87 -31.65
C ASN A 318 52.92 -52.21 -32.09
N PRO A 319 53.67 -51.55 -31.19
CA PRO A 319 54.94 -50.91 -31.53
C PRO A 319 56.09 -51.94 -31.54
N ASN A 320 56.98 -51.87 -32.54
CA ASN A 320 58.32 -52.48 -32.43
C ASN A 320 59.38 -51.52 -33.01
N PRO A 321 60.62 -51.52 -32.46
CA PRO A 321 61.49 -50.35 -32.40
C PRO A 321 62.54 -50.31 -33.52
N ASN A 322 63.21 -49.17 -33.56
CA ASN A 322 64.41 -48.84 -34.34
C ASN A 322 64.21 -48.62 -35.83
N LEU A 323 64.46 -47.37 -36.24
CA LEU A 323 65.42 -47.01 -37.29
C LEU A 323 65.57 -45.47 -37.30
N ASN A 324 66.68 -44.98 -36.75
CA ASN A 324 67.27 -43.69 -37.10
C ASN A 324 68.22 -43.95 -38.28
N PRO A 325 68.37 -43.06 -39.27
CA PRO A 325 69.32 -41.94 -39.12
C PRO A 325 68.94 -40.62 -39.82
N ASN A 326 69.27 -39.52 -39.13
CA ASN A 326 69.69 -38.17 -39.57
C ASN A 326 69.28 -37.57 -40.93
N PRO A 327 68.94 -36.27 -40.96
CA PRO A 327 69.19 -35.42 -42.11
C PRO A 327 70.47 -34.58 -41.92
N ASP A 328 71.29 -34.57 -42.97
CA ASP A 328 72.42 -33.66 -43.14
C ASP A 328 71.98 -32.25 -43.57
N TYR A 329 72.91 -31.33 -43.30
CA TYR A 329 72.85 -29.87 -43.36
C TYR A 329 72.69 -29.26 -44.76
N ASN A 330 72.06 -28.07 -44.77
CA ASN A 330 72.56 -26.81 -45.37
C ASN A 330 71.60 -25.67 -44.93
N GLY A 331 71.97 -24.56 -44.30
CA GLY A 331 73.27 -23.93 -44.10
C GLY A 331 73.31 -22.57 -44.83
N GLU A 332 72.91 -21.49 -44.13
CA GLU A 332 73.29 -20.05 -44.29
C GLU A 332 72.17 -19.20 -43.63
N GLY A 333 72.37 -18.27 -42.69
CA GLY A 333 73.53 -17.71 -42.00
C GLY A 333 73.06 -16.40 -41.35
N GLY A 334 73.24 -16.23 -40.03
CA GLY A 334 72.92 -14.96 -39.35
C GLY A 334 72.67 -15.06 -37.84
N SER A 335 73.74 -15.06 -37.04
CA SER A 335 73.78 -14.90 -35.57
C SER A 335 74.65 -13.67 -35.29
N SER A 336 74.40 -12.71 -34.38
CA SER A 336 73.82 -12.67 -33.02
C SER A 336 73.55 -11.16 -32.65
N PRO A 337 73.41 -10.71 -31.38
CA PRO A 337 72.35 -10.91 -30.37
C PRO A 337 71.87 -9.59 -29.69
N PHE A 338 70.58 -9.35 -29.40
CA PHE A 338 70.16 -8.21 -28.52
C PHE A 338 68.83 -8.53 -27.79
N HIS A 339 68.80 -8.63 -26.46
CA HIS A 339 68.76 -7.62 -25.38
C HIS A 339 67.36 -7.05 -25.11
N PHE A 340 66.94 -7.15 -23.84
CA PHE A 340 65.62 -6.89 -23.30
C PHE A 340 65.59 -5.50 -22.65
N GLY A 341 64.70 -4.62 -23.10
CA GLY A 341 64.39 -3.30 -22.54
C GLY A 341 63.18 -2.72 -23.31
N ASP A 342 62.03 -2.59 -22.65
CA ASP A 342 61.54 -1.37 -21.99
C ASP A 342 60.70 -0.49 -22.94
N THR A 343 59.38 -0.53 -22.76
CA THR A 343 58.49 0.57 -23.14
C THR A 343 57.48 0.76 -22.01
N GLN A 344 57.81 1.72 -21.16
CA GLN A 344 56.96 2.37 -20.17
C GLN A 344 55.75 3.04 -20.83
N ASP A 345 54.54 2.69 -20.40
CA ASP A 345 53.35 3.50 -20.61
C ASP A 345 53.30 4.63 -19.54
N PRO A 346 53.33 5.91 -19.95
CA PRO A 346 53.44 7.05 -19.02
C PRO A 346 52.16 7.36 -18.20
N GLY A 347 51.05 6.64 -18.40
CA GLY A 347 49.80 6.83 -17.64
C GLY A 347 49.73 6.06 -16.32
N TYR A 348 50.50 4.98 -16.18
CA TYR A 348 50.33 4.05 -15.06
C TYR A 348 50.99 4.54 -13.75
N GLN A 349 52.09 5.31 -13.87
CA GLN A 349 52.79 5.84 -12.69
C GLN A 349 52.08 7.05 -12.03
N GLN A 350 51.30 7.83 -12.79
CA GLN A 350 50.52 8.94 -12.23
C GLN A 350 49.35 8.47 -11.36
N ALA A 351 48.77 7.31 -11.66
CA ALA A 351 47.68 6.74 -10.85
C ALA A 351 48.16 6.19 -9.49
N LEU A 352 49.44 5.79 -9.39
CA LEU A 352 50.01 5.26 -8.15
C LEU A 352 50.47 6.38 -7.20
N GLN A 353 50.98 7.51 -7.72
CA GLN A 353 51.40 8.63 -6.88
C GLN A 353 50.23 9.48 -6.35
N ALA A 354 49.07 9.50 -7.04
CA ALA A 354 47.91 10.27 -6.58
C ALA A 354 47.26 9.72 -5.30
N ARG A 355 47.48 8.43 -4.95
CA ARG A 355 46.88 7.80 -3.77
C ARG A 355 47.68 7.95 -2.47
N MET A 356 48.90 8.49 -2.52
CA MET A 356 49.77 8.61 -1.34
C MET A 356 49.79 10.00 -0.68
N VAL A 357 49.08 11.00 -1.23
CA VAL A 357 49.12 12.38 -0.72
C VAL A 357 47.85 12.80 0.05
N GLU A 358 46.80 11.97 0.12
CA GLU A 358 45.56 12.33 0.84
C GLU A 358 45.46 11.86 2.31
N ASN A 359 46.55 11.42 2.92
CA ASN A 359 46.57 11.14 4.37
C ASN A 359 47.88 11.59 5.02
N ILE A 360 48.07 12.91 5.10
CA ILE A 360 48.76 13.61 6.21
C ILE A 360 47.96 14.87 6.53
#